data_AF-A0A7V6LB02-F1
#
_entry.id   AF-A0A7V6LB02-F1
#
_cell.length_a   1.000
_cell.length_b   1.000
_cell.length_c   1.000
_cell.angle_alpha   90.00
_cell.angle_beta   90.00
_cell.angle_gamma   90.00
#
_symmetry.space_group_name_H-M   'P 1'
#
loop_
_entity.id
_entity.type
_entity.pdbx_description
1 polymer ?
#
loop_
_entity_poly.entity_id
_entity_poly.type
_entity_poly.pdbx_seq_one_letter_code
_entity_poly.pdbx_strand_id
1 'polypeptide(L)'
;MNAKFKTSLLISVAVIIIGIALAFAGISFTFEGPAKYVVEFSQIWLCMFAGVVFALLFGFVRYDRVYAIALSTSVLHDYLMSLALISIVSLLVPEITQIPAANAVPFILVSAIAFTLAQALPVINKAAQLYRSTSRRDMPVEDIVVNSVKESRSQRITILVVELIFMVALLFGGKGMLAVIIPIIIIALVSFYSAENLASHFWALAVSKLRPGKQSR
;
A
#
# COMPACT_ATOMS: atom_id res chain seq x y z
N MET A 1 -13.95 6.00 16.27
CA MET A 1 -12.87 6.18 15.27
C MET A 1 -11.59 6.63 15.97
N ASN A 2 -10.57 5.76 16.00
CA ASN A 2 -9.33 5.91 16.78
C ASN A 2 -8.54 7.18 16.37
N ALA A 3 -8.03 7.94 17.34
CA ALA A 3 -7.22 9.14 17.11
C ALA A 3 -5.94 8.83 16.30
N LYS A 4 -5.29 7.69 16.59
CA LYS A 4 -4.09 7.23 15.85
C LYS A 4 -4.39 7.06 14.35
N PHE A 5 -5.52 6.44 14.01
CA PHE A 5 -5.95 6.25 12.62
C PHE A 5 -6.20 7.57 11.90
N LYS A 6 -6.90 8.52 12.55
CA LYS A 6 -7.16 9.84 11.95
C LYS A 6 -5.87 10.56 11.63
N THR A 7 -4.93 10.59 12.58
CA THR A 7 -3.63 11.25 12.38
C THR A 7 -2.82 10.58 11.28
N SER A 8 -2.73 9.24 11.28
CA SER A 8 -2.05 8.49 10.22
C SER A 8 -2.64 8.74 8.83
N LEU A 9 -3.98 8.73 8.73
CA LEU A 9 -4.67 9.00 7.47
C LEU A 9 -4.45 10.45 7.00
N LEU A 10 -4.55 11.44 7.90
CA LEU A 10 -4.35 12.84 7.56
C LEU A 10 -2.91 13.11 7.09
N ILE A 11 -1.92 12.55 7.78
CA ILE A 11 -0.51 12.66 7.37
C ILE A 11 -0.31 12.01 6.00
N SER A 12 -0.85 10.82 5.78
CA SER A 12 -0.70 10.11 4.50
C SER A 12 -1.36 10.89 3.37
N VAL A 13 -2.57 11.43 3.58
CA VAL A 13 -3.27 12.27 2.60
C VAL A 13 -2.48 13.56 2.32
N ALA A 14 -1.93 14.22 3.34
CA ALA A 14 -1.11 15.41 3.15
C ALA A 14 0.14 15.11 2.31
N VAL A 15 0.85 14.01 2.60
CA VAL A 15 2.02 13.58 1.82
C VAL A 15 1.63 13.23 0.39
N ILE A 16 0.51 12.52 0.18
CA ILE A 16 -0.02 12.21 -1.15
C ILE A 16 -0.30 13.49 -1.95
N ILE A 17 -0.99 14.48 -1.35
CA ILE A 17 -1.30 15.74 -2.01
C ILE A 17 -0.01 16.47 -2.40
N ILE A 18 0.96 16.55 -1.49
CA ILE A 18 2.26 17.21 -1.75
C ILE A 18 2.99 16.49 -2.89
N GLY A 19 3.09 15.15 -2.84
CA GLY A 19 3.78 14.37 -3.86
C GLY A 19 3.11 14.47 -5.24
N ILE A 20 1.77 14.45 -5.29
CA ILE A 20 1.01 14.66 -6.53
C ILE A 20 1.26 16.08 -7.08
N ALA A 21 1.22 17.10 -6.22
CA ALA A 21 1.48 18.48 -6.65
C ALA A 21 2.89 18.65 -7.22
N LEU A 22 3.90 18.03 -6.59
CA LEU A 22 5.29 18.05 -7.06
C LEU A 22 5.44 17.34 -8.42
N ALA A 23 4.77 16.20 -8.59
CA ALA A 23 4.73 15.46 -9.85
C ALA A 23 4.11 16.29 -10.99
N PHE A 24 2.96 16.93 -10.74
CA PHE A 24 2.30 17.78 -11.75
C PHE A 24 3.05 19.07 -12.03
N ALA A 25 3.80 19.60 -11.07
CA ALA A 25 4.67 20.76 -11.27
C ALA A 25 5.92 20.44 -12.12
N GLY A 26 6.18 19.15 -12.42
CA GLY A 26 7.34 18.70 -13.19
C GLY A 26 8.67 18.85 -12.44
N ILE A 27 8.63 19.06 -11.13
CA ILE A 27 9.83 19.36 -10.32
C ILE A 27 10.50 18.05 -9.87
N SER A 28 9.72 16.98 -9.64
CA SER A 28 10.20 15.77 -8.95
C SER A 28 10.79 14.67 -9.83
N PHE A 29 10.46 14.64 -11.11
CA PHE A 29 10.86 13.57 -12.02
C PHE A 29 11.86 14.08 -13.04
N THR A 30 13.14 14.04 -12.69
CA THR A 30 14.23 14.29 -13.65
C THR A 30 14.49 13.01 -14.44
N PHE A 31 14.20 13.05 -15.75
CA PHE A 31 14.43 11.94 -16.67
C PHE A 31 15.77 12.14 -17.38
N GLU A 32 16.73 11.23 -17.19
CA GLU A 32 17.92 11.16 -18.04
C GLU A 32 17.77 10.05 -19.08
N GLY A 33 17.77 10.41 -20.37
CA GLY A 33 17.78 9.45 -21.47
C GLY A 33 17.06 9.96 -22.72
N PRO A 34 17.39 9.42 -23.91
CA PRO A 34 16.69 9.80 -25.14
C PRO A 34 15.22 9.44 -24.99
N ALA A 35 14.34 10.34 -25.47
CA ALA A 35 12.88 10.36 -25.32
C ALA A 35 12.10 9.08 -25.75
N LYS A 36 12.78 7.97 -26.04
CA LYS A 36 12.25 6.63 -26.34
C LYS A 36 12.05 5.72 -25.12
N TYR A 37 12.59 6.07 -23.94
CA TYR A 37 12.48 5.25 -22.72
C TYR A 37 11.62 5.90 -21.62
N VAL A 38 10.91 6.98 -21.95
CA VAL A 38 10.05 7.69 -21.02
C VAL A 38 8.71 6.97 -20.98
N VAL A 39 8.42 6.26 -19.90
CA VAL A 39 7.05 5.78 -19.64
C VAL A 39 6.18 7.01 -19.51
N GLU A 40 5.13 7.11 -20.34
CA GLU A 40 4.18 8.20 -20.20
C GLU A 40 3.52 8.12 -18.82
N PHE A 41 3.43 9.25 -18.13
CA PHE A 41 2.83 9.31 -16.80
C PHE A 41 1.38 8.78 -16.79
N SER A 42 0.65 8.98 -17.91
CA SER A 42 -0.68 8.41 -18.17
C SER A 42 -0.71 6.88 -18.04
N GLN A 43 0.31 6.18 -18.55
CA GLN A 43 0.41 4.71 -18.50
C GLN A 43 0.63 4.23 -17.08
N ILE A 44 1.41 4.95 -16.27
CA ILE A 44 1.62 4.62 -14.85
C ILE A 44 0.29 4.67 -14.10
N TRP A 45 -0.51 5.73 -14.29
CA TRP A 45 -1.83 5.85 -13.66
C TRP A 45 -2.79 4.73 -14.08
N LEU A 46 -2.81 4.37 -15.36
CA LEU A 46 -3.64 3.27 -15.86
C LEU A 46 -3.20 1.92 -15.26
N CYS A 47 -1.90 1.67 -15.14
CA CYS A 47 -1.38 0.45 -14.52
C CYS A 47 -1.69 0.40 -13.01
N MET A 48 -1.56 1.52 -12.29
CA MET A 48 -1.97 1.61 -10.89
C MET A 48 -3.47 1.33 -10.73
N PHE A 49 -4.30 1.92 -11.60
CA PHE A 49 -5.74 1.67 -11.63
C PHE A 49 -6.04 0.19 -11.90
N ALA A 50 -5.38 -0.43 -12.88
CA ALA A 50 -5.50 -1.85 -13.15
C ALA A 50 -5.12 -2.71 -11.93
N GLY A 51 -4.07 -2.32 -11.20
CA GLY A 51 -3.68 -2.98 -9.95
C GLY A 51 -4.74 -2.86 -8.83
N VAL A 52 -5.40 -1.71 -8.71
CA VAL A 52 -6.52 -1.52 -7.77
C VAL A 52 -7.72 -2.39 -8.18
N VAL A 53 -8.05 -2.43 -9.46
CA VAL A 53 -9.11 -3.31 -10.01
C VAL A 53 -8.77 -4.77 -9.77
N PHE A 54 -7.51 -5.17 -9.97
CA PHE A 54 -7.05 -6.52 -9.67
C PHE A 54 -7.26 -6.87 -8.18
N ALA A 55 -6.86 -5.99 -7.26
CA ALA A 55 -7.05 -6.21 -5.82
C ALA A 55 -8.54 -6.30 -5.44
N LEU A 56 -9.39 -5.48 -6.07
CA LEU A 56 -10.84 -5.53 -5.90
C LEU A 56 -11.41 -6.88 -6.35
N LEU A 57 -11.08 -7.32 -7.57
CA LEU A 57 -11.54 -8.59 -8.14
C LEU A 57 -11.02 -9.78 -7.34
N PHE A 58 -9.74 -9.78 -6.98
CA PHE A 58 -9.15 -10.80 -6.13
C PHE A 58 -9.88 -10.91 -4.79
N GLY A 59 -10.09 -9.78 -4.10
CA GLY A 59 -10.82 -9.77 -2.83
C GLY A 59 -12.26 -10.24 -2.97
N PHE A 60 -12.93 -9.87 -4.07
CA PHE A 60 -14.31 -10.28 -4.34
C PHE A 60 -14.44 -11.78 -4.64
N VAL A 61 -13.59 -12.31 -5.52
CA VAL A 61 -13.63 -13.71 -5.96
C VAL A 61 -13.15 -14.65 -4.86
N ARG A 62 -12.08 -14.31 -4.15
CA ARG A 62 -11.46 -15.21 -3.16
C ARG A 62 -12.12 -15.17 -1.79
N TYR A 63 -12.71 -14.03 -1.42
CA TYR A 63 -13.23 -13.77 -0.09
C TYR A 63 -14.68 -13.25 -0.13
N ASP A 64 -14.89 -11.94 0.03
CA ASP A 64 -16.20 -11.30 -0.04
C ASP A 64 -16.09 -9.80 -0.37
N ARG A 65 -17.22 -9.11 -0.48
CA ARG A 65 -17.29 -7.68 -0.81
C ARG A 65 -16.54 -6.79 0.20
N VAL A 66 -16.48 -7.18 1.47
CA VAL A 66 -15.77 -6.41 2.50
C VAL A 66 -14.27 -6.51 2.27
N TYR A 67 -13.77 -7.71 2.00
CA TYR A 67 -12.37 -7.92 1.62
C TYR A 67 -12.00 -7.18 0.34
N ALA A 68 -12.86 -7.24 -0.67
CA ALA A 68 -12.66 -6.54 -1.94
C ALA A 68 -12.38 -5.04 -1.72
N ILE A 69 -13.27 -4.36 -0.99
CA ILE A 69 -13.13 -2.92 -0.72
C ILE A 69 -11.90 -2.64 0.16
N ALA A 70 -11.67 -3.45 1.19
CA ALA A 70 -10.53 -3.24 2.09
C ALA A 70 -9.19 -3.36 1.34
N LEU A 71 -9.03 -4.42 0.55
CA LEU A 71 -7.81 -4.66 -0.22
C LEU A 71 -7.62 -3.64 -1.34
N SER A 72 -8.68 -3.31 -2.09
CA SER A 72 -8.59 -2.28 -3.14
C SER A 72 -8.24 -0.91 -2.57
N THR A 73 -8.78 -0.57 -1.39
CA THR A 73 -8.47 0.70 -0.72
C THR A 73 -7.03 0.72 -0.20
N SER A 74 -6.54 -0.38 0.37
CA SER A 74 -5.13 -0.50 0.77
C SER A 74 -4.20 -0.34 -0.43
N VAL A 75 -4.47 -1.02 -1.55
CA VAL A 75 -3.65 -0.93 -2.76
C VAL A 75 -3.67 0.47 -3.34
N LEU A 76 -4.84 1.11 -3.41
CA LEU A 76 -4.95 2.51 -3.86
C LEU A 76 -4.13 3.44 -2.98
N HIS A 77 -4.26 3.34 -1.66
CA HIS A 77 -3.52 4.15 -0.71
C HIS A 77 -2.01 3.96 -0.89
N ASP A 78 -1.54 2.71 -0.90
CA ASP A 78 -0.11 2.41 -0.95
C ASP A 78 0.50 2.85 -2.27
N TYR A 79 -0.21 2.67 -3.38
CA TYR A 79 0.21 3.20 -4.67
C TYR A 79 0.42 4.71 -4.67
N LEU A 80 -0.56 5.46 -4.17
CA LEU A 80 -0.49 6.92 -4.11
C LEU A 80 0.62 7.39 -3.15
N MET A 81 0.74 6.74 -2.00
CA MET A 81 1.73 7.09 -0.99
C MET A 81 3.15 6.77 -1.46
N SER A 82 3.37 5.60 -2.08
CA SER A 82 4.66 5.24 -2.66
C SER A 82 5.04 6.18 -3.80
N LEU A 83 4.11 6.52 -4.70
CA LEU A 83 4.37 7.50 -5.76
C LEU A 83 4.79 8.86 -5.19
N ALA A 84 4.07 9.33 -4.15
CA ALA A 84 4.37 10.60 -3.50
C ALA A 84 5.73 10.61 -2.80
N LEU A 85 6.07 9.55 -2.06
CA LEU A 85 7.36 9.43 -1.39
C LEU A 85 8.50 9.28 -2.38
N ILE A 86 8.35 8.48 -3.44
CA ILE A 86 9.35 8.36 -4.51
C ILE A 86 9.60 9.75 -5.11
N SER A 87 8.54 10.47 -5.47
CA SER A 87 8.61 11.84 -5.99
C SER A 87 9.35 12.80 -5.03
N ILE A 88 9.11 12.73 -3.73
CA ILE A 88 9.78 13.58 -2.73
C ILE A 88 11.26 13.20 -2.59
N VAL A 89 11.57 11.90 -2.50
CA VAL A 89 12.95 11.42 -2.38
C VAL A 89 13.73 11.75 -3.64
N SER A 90 13.09 11.76 -4.81
CA SER A 90 13.71 12.18 -6.07
C SER A 90 14.22 13.62 -6.10
N LEU A 91 13.58 14.51 -5.33
CA LEU A 91 14.08 15.88 -5.15
C LEU A 91 15.30 15.95 -4.23
N LEU A 92 15.36 15.09 -3.24
CA LEU A 92 16.41 15.11 -2.21
C LEU A 92 17.69 14.43 -2.69
N VAL A 93 17.57 13.43 -3.58
CA VAL A 93 18.69 12.60 -4.03
C VAL A 93 18.62 12.33 -5.54
N PRO A 94 18.79 13.36 -6.39
CA PRO A 94 18.49 13.29 -7.84
C PRO A 94 19.28 12.21 -8.59
N GLU A 95 20.52 11.95 -8.17
CA GLU A 95 21.43 11.01 -8.84
C GLU A 95 21.11 9.53 -8.56
N ILE A 96 20.38 9.22 -7.48
CA ILE A 96 20.15 7.83 -7.03
C ILE A 96 18.70 7.38 -7.34
N THR A 97 17.82 8.32 -7.70
CA THR A 97 16.37 8.12 -7.82
C THR A 97 15.81 8.65 -9.14
N GLN A 98 16.64 8.64 -10.18
CA GLN A 98 16.17 8.79 -11.54
C GLN A 98 15.14 7.69 -11.81
N ILE A 99 14.02 8.05 -12.47
CA ILE A 99 12.96 7.09 -12.77
C ILE A 99 13.59 5.88 -13.47
N PRO A 100 13.38 4.66 -12.93
CA PRO A 100 13.90 3.46 -13.55
C PRO A 100 13.52 3.43 -15.03
N ALA A 101 14.46 3.05 -15.88
CA ALA A 101 14.20 2.83 -17.30
C ALA A 101 12.87 2.08 -17.49
N ALA A 102 12.15 2.35 -18.58
CA ALA A 102 10.77 1.87 -18.80
C ALA A 102 10.55 0.36 -18.54
N ASN A 103 11.60 -0.45 -18.66
CA ASN A 103 11.61 -1.88 -18.38
C ASN A 103 11.42 -2.24 -16.89
N ALA A 104 11.75 -1.37 -15.94
CA ALA A 104 11.66 -1.64 -14.51
C ALA A 104 10.35 -1.15 -13.86
N VAL A 105 9.58 -0.29 -14.53
CA VAL A 105 8.28 0.19 -14.03
C VAL A 105 7.27 -0.96 -13.78
N PRO A 106 7.10 -1.95 -14.68
CA PRO A 106 6.21 -3.08 -14.43
C PRO A 106 6.58 -3.87 -13.17
N PHE A 107 7.88 -4.09 -12.95
CA PHE A 107 8.37 -4.79 -11.77
C PHE A 107 8.00 -4.04 -10.48
N ILE A 108 8.24 -2.73 -10.43
CA ILE A 108 7.92 -1.88 -9.28
C ILE A 108 6.42 -1.89 -9.00
N LEU A 109 5.58 -1.76 -10.02
CA LEU A 109 4.13 -1.74 -9.86
C LEU A 109 3.57 -3.08 -9.40
N VAL A 110 4.11 -4.20 -9.88
CA VAL A 110 3.71 -5.55 -9.43
C VAL A 110 4.19 -5.81 -8.00
N SER A 111 5.42 -5.43 -7.66
CA SER A 111 5.94 -5.53 -6.30
C SER A 111 5.10 -4.72 -5.31
N ALA A 112 4.62 -3.54 -5.69
CA ALA A 112 3.71 -2.76 -4.85
C ALA A 112 2.44 -3.51 -4.48
N ILE A 113 1.75 -4.10 -5.47
CA ILE A 113 0.56 -4.92 -5.18
C ILE A 113 0.95 -6.11 -4.31
N ALA A 114 2.02 -6.82 -4.65
CA ALA A 114 2.44 -8.02 -3.94
C ALA A 114 2.73 -7.73 -2.46
N PHE A 115 3.48 -6.67 -2.16
CA PHE A 115 3.84 -6.28 -0.80
C PHE A 115 2.62 -5.77 -0.04
N THR A 116 1.78 -4.93 -0.66
CA THR A 116 0.53 -4.47 -0.03
C THR A 116 -0.38 -5.65 0.32
N LEU A 117 -0.58 -6.60 -0.60
CA LEU A 117 -1.40 -7.78 -0.33
C LEU A 117 -0.77 -8.67 0.74
N ALA A 118 0.55 -8.91 0.67
CA ALA A 118 1.26 -9.73 1.65
C ALA A 118 1.14 -9.16 3.07
N GLN A 119 1.29 -7.85 3.23
CA GLN A 119 1.21 -7.17 4.53
C GLN A 119 -0.24 -6.97 5.02
N ALA A 120 -1.17 -6.60 4.13
CA ALA A 120 -2.55 -6.29 4.51
C ALA A 120 -3.42 -7.54 4.76
N LEU A 121 -3.23 -8.63 4.01
CA LEU A 121 -4.06 -9.84 4.13
C LEU A 121 -4.03 -10.45 5.54
N PRO A 122 -2.88 -10.65 6.21
CA PRO A 122 -2.85 -11.17 7.58
C PRO A 122 -3.71 -10.35 8.54
N VAL A 123 -3.66 -9.02 8.43
CA VAL A 123 -4.43 -8.10 9.28
C VAL A 123 -5.92 -8.23 9.01
N ILE A 124 -6.31 -8.18 7.73
CA ILE A 124 -7.72 -8.23 7.30
C ILE A 124 -8.34 -9.60 7.62
N ASN A 125 -7.61 -10.69 7.36
CA ASN A 125 -8.02 -12.05 7.72
C ASN A 125 -8.27 -12.14 9.22
N LYS A 126 -7.36 -11.59 10.04
CA LYS A 126 -7.48 -11.65 11.48
C LYS A 126 -8.66 -10.82 12.00
N ALA A 127 -8.89 -9.63 11.44
CA ALA A 127 -10.05 -8.81 11.76
C ALA A 127 -11.36 -9.55 11.45
N ALA A 128 -11.45 -10.19 10.29
CA ALA A 128 -12.62 -10.96 9.91
C ALA A 128 -12.83 -12.23 10.75
N GLN A 129 -11.74 -12.90 11.17
CA GLN A 129 -11.82 -14.03 12.09
C GLN A 129 -12.39 -13.60 13.44
N LEU A 130 -11.80 -12.57 14.06
CA LEU A 130 -12.25 -12.03 15.35
C LEU A 130 -13.72 -11.58 15.31
N TYR A 131 -14.13 -10.95 14.21
CA TYR A 131 -15.51 -10.52 14.02
C TYR A 131 -16.52 -11.67 13.88
N ARG A 132 -16.10 -12.82 13.33
CA ARG A 132 -16.96 -14.00 13.19
C ARG A 132 -16.99 -14.84 14.47
N SER A 133 -15.89 -14.90 15.21
CA SER A 133 -15.75 -15.73 16.40
C SER A 133 -16.29 -15.09 17.68
N THR A 134 -16.38 -13.76 17.73
CA THR A 134 -16.67 -13.02 18.95
C THR A 134 -17.98 -12.24 18.83
N SER A 135 -18.81 -12.29 19.88
CA SER A 135 -20.02 -11.47 19.96
C SER A 135 -19.65 -9.99 19.96
N ARG A 136 -20.40 -9.17 19.21
CA ARG A 136 -20.17 -7.71 19.15
C ARG A 136 -20.40 -6.99 20.47
N ARG A 137 -21.16 -7.61 21.40
CA ARG A 137 -21.35 -7.09 22.76
C ARG A 137 -20.07 -7.22 23.58
N ASP A 138 -19.29 -8.25 23.32
CA ASP A 138 -18.08 -8.58 24.08
C ASP A 138 -16.84 -7.93 23.46
N MET A 139 -16.84 -7.73 22.14
CA MET A 139 -15.77 -7.04 21.43
C MET A 139 -16.33 -6.09 20.36
N PRO A 140 -16.33 -4.76 20.61
CA PRO A 140 -16.73 -3.79 19.60
C PRO A 140 -15.75 -3.78 18.42
N VAL A 141 -16.19 -3.20 17.29
CA VAL A 141 -15.40 -3.21 16.03
C VAL A 141 -14.07 -2.47 16.20
N GLU A 142 -14.04 -1.43 17.02
CA GLU A 142 -12.83 -0.69 17.38
C GLU A 142 -11.77 -1.60 18.04
N ASP A 143 -12.19 -2.50 18.92
CA ASP A 143 -11.28 -3.43 19.61
C ASP A 143 -10.83 -4.55 18.67
N ILE A 144 -11.70 -5.01 17.77
CA ILE A 144 -11.33 -5.95 16.70
C ILE A 144 -10.21 -5.36 15.83
N VAL A 145 -10.31 -4.09 15.48
CA VAL A 145 -9.28 -3.40 14.69
C VAL A 145 -7.93 -3.39 15.42
N VAL A 146 -7.91 -3.02 16.70
CA VAL A 146 -6.67 -2.98 17.49
C VAL A 146 -6.08 -4.39 17.67
N ASN A 147 -6.90 -5.38 18.00
CA ASN A 147 -6.45 -6.74 18.26
C ASN A 147 -5.98 -7.43 16.97
N SER A 148 -6.63 -7.21 15.84
CA SER A 148 -6.20 -7.77 14.55
C SER A 148 -4.78 -7.35 14.17
N VAL A 149 -4.41 -6.09 14.41
CA VAL A 149 -3.05 -5.58 14.13
C VAL A 149 -2.03 -6.16 15.11
N LYS A 150 -2.39 -6.28 16.40
CA LYS A 150 -1.51 -6.86 17.41
C LYS A 150 -1.23 -8.34 17.14
N GLU A 151 -2.27 -9.13 16.90
CA GLU A 151 -2.15 -10.58 16.73
C GLU A 151 -1.48 -10.98 15.40
N SER A 152 -1.59 -10.15 14.36
CA SER A 152 -0.90 -10.39 13.08
C SER A 152 0.54 -9.83 13.02
N ARG A 153 1.03 -9.19 14.09
CA ARG A 153 2.34 -8.50 14.08
C ARG A 153 3.52 -9.42 13.75
N SER A 154 3.57 -10.60 14.35
CA SER A 154 4.67 -11.56 14.14
C SER A 154 4.77 -11.94 12.66
N GLN A 155 3.63 -12.29 12.04
CA GLN A 155 3.58 -12.66 10.63
C GLN A 155 4.03 -11.51 9.71
N ARG A 156 3.60 -10.28 9.98
CA ARG A 156 4.00 -9.10 9.20
C ARG A 156 5.49 -8.80 9.30
N ILE A 157 6.08 -8.94 10.49
CA ILE A 157 7.52 -8.76 10.67
C ILE A 157 8.27 -9.80 9.85
N THR A 158 7.85 -11.07 9.87
CA THR A 158 8.45 -12.11 9.03
C THR A 158 8.36 -11.77 7.54
N ILE A 159 7.21 -11.28 7.08
CA ILE A 159 7.04 -10.84 5.68
C ILE A 159 8.00 -9.69 5.36
N LEU A 160 8.10 -8.69 6.23
CA LEU A 160 9.02 -7.56 6.04
C LEU A 160 10.48 -8.02 5.97
N VAL A 161 10.89 -8.96 6.82
CA VAL A 161 12.24 -9.54 6.78
C VAL A 161 12.49 -10.25 5.45
N VAL A 162 11.51 -11.01 4.93
CA VAL A 162 11.62 -11.67 3.62
C VAL A 162 11.70 -10.65 2.49
N GLU A 163 10.88 -9.59 2.53
CA GLU A 163 10.93 -8.47 1.58
C GLU A 163 12.32 -7.80 1.59
N LEU A 164 12.91 -7.58 2.77
CA LEU A 164 14.26 -7.03 2.91
C LEU A 164 15.35 -7.97 2.38
N ILE A 165 15.24 -9.28 2.63
CA ILE A 165 16.18 -10.27 2.06
C ILE A 165 16.12 -10.25 0.53
N PHE A 166 14.92 -10.17 -0.04
CA PHE A 166 14.74 -10.06 -1.49
C PHE A 166 15.39 -8.78 -2.04
N MET A 167 15.29 -7.67 -1.31
CA MET A 167 15.99 -6.43 -1.66
C MET A 167 17.51 -6.54 -1.59
N VAL A 168 18.06 -7.26 -0.59
CA VAL A 168 19.50 -7.54 -0.53
C VAL A 168 19.96 -8.34 -1.75
N ALA A 169 19.15 -9.30 -2.22
CA ALA A 169 19.46 -10.04 -3.44
C ALA A 169 19.55 -9.14 -4.69
N LEU A 170 18.72 -8.09 -4.78
CA LEU A 170 18.74 -7.13 -5.89
C LEU A 170 20.04 -6.30 -5.94
N LEU A 171 20.72 -6.10 -4.81
CA LEU A 171 22.02 -5.38 -4.76
C LEU A 171 23.12 -6.10 -5.54
N PHE A 172 23.00 -7.41 -5.75
CA PHE A 172 23.96 -8.20 -6.54
C PHE A 172 23.71 -8.15 -8.05
N GLY A 173 22.65 -7.47 -8.51
CA GLY A 173 22.28 -7.38 -9.93
C GLY A 173 22.99 -6.28 -10.75
N GLY A 174 23.94 -5.54 -10.17
CA GLY A 174 24.75 -4.52 -10.86
C GLY A 174 24.24 -3.07 -10.72
N LYS A 175 25.01 -2.10 -11.25
CA LYS A 175 24.81 -0.64 -11.03
C LYS A 175 23.43 -0.12 -11.46
N GLY A 176 22.82 -0.71 -12.48
CA GLY A 176 21.48 -0.33 -12.94
C GLY A 176 20.33 -0.69 -11.99
N MET A 177 20.57 -1.57 -11.01
CA MET A 177 19.55 -1.98 -10.03
C MET A 177 19.30 -0.94 -8.94
N LEU A 178 20.24 -0.01 -8.69
CA LEU A 178 20.12 0.98 -7.62
C LEU A 178 18.89 1.89 -7.81
N ALA A 179 18.57 2.26 -9.05
CA ALA A 179 17.39 3.04 -9.39
C ALA A 179 16.06 2.29 -9.13
N VAL A 180 16.10 0.96 -9.02
CA VAL A 180 14.92 0.11 -8.72
C VAL A 180 14.80 -0.14 -7.22
N ILE A 181 15.93 -0.29 -6.52
CA ILE A 181 15.97 -0.66 -5.10
C ILE A 181 15.27 0.39 -4.23
N ILE A 182 15.53 1.69 -4.44
CA ILE A 182 14.93 2.74 -3.60
C ILE A 182 13.39 2.74 -3.70
N PRO A 183 12.77 2.74 -4.90
CA PRO A 183 11.33 2.57 -5.03
C PRO A 183 10.78 1.35 -4.30
N ILE A 184 11.46 0.20 -4.40
CA ILE A 184 11.04 -1.04 -3.74
C ILE A 184 11.12 -0.94 -2.21
N ILE A 185 12.17 -0.30 -1.66
CA ILE A 185 12.28 -0.01 -0.22
C ILE A 185 11.11 0.85 0.23
N ILE A 186 10.84 1.95 -0.50
CA ILE A 186 9.73 2.85 -0.18
C ILE A 186 8.41 2.09 -0.19
N ILE A 187 8.18 1.26 -1.20
CA ILE A 187 6.98 0.42 -1.31
C ILE A 187 6.83 -0.52 -0.11
N ALA A 188 7.90 -1.23 0.29
CA ALA A 188 7.85 -2.15 1.42
C ALA A 188 7.59 -1.43 2.75
N LEU A 189 8.17 -0.25 2.94
CA LEU A 189 7.92 0.57 4.13
C LEU A 189 6.49 1.11 4.15
N VAL A 190 5.98 1.55 3.01
CA VAL A 190 4.58 2.02 2.86
C VAL A 190 3.60 0.89 3.12
N SER A 191 3.80 -0.29 2.55
CA SER A 191 2.92 -1.45 2.75
C SER A 191 2.89 -1.90 4.21
N PHE A 192 4.05 -1.93 4.87
CA PHE A 192 4.15 -2.25 6.29
C PHE A 192 3.45 -1.20 7.16
N TYR A 193 3.71 0.09 6.91
CA TYR A 193 3.07 1.20 7.61
C TYR A 193 1.54 1.17 7.46
N SER A 194 1.06 0.95 6.23
CA SER A 194 -0.36 0.89 5.88
C SER A 194 -1.04 -0.30 6.54
N ALA A 195 -0.39 -1.47 6.56
CA ALA A 195 -0.90 -2.65 7.25
C ALA A 195 -1.01 -2.44 8.77
N GLU A 196 -0.06 -1.72 9.38
CA GLU A 196 -0.09 -1.45 10.82
C GLU A 196 -1.16 -0.42 11.21
N ASN A 197 -1.36 0.62 10.40
CA ASN A 197 -2.16 1.77 10.82
C ASN A 197 -3.52 1.88 10.13
N LEU A 198 -3.69 1.37 8.92
CA LEU A 198 -4.83 1.68 8.05
C LEU A 198 -5.62 0.45 7.59
N ALA A 199 -4.98 -0.68 7.24
CA ALA A 199 -5.64 -1.81 6.59
C ALA A 199 -6.84 -2.39 7.38
N SER A 200 -6.69 -2.57 8.70
CA SER A 200 -7.78 -3.02 9.58
C SER A 200 -8.93 -2.00 9.66
N HIS A 201 -8.63 -0.70 9.59
CA HIS A 201 -9.63 0.36 9.59
C HIS A 201 -10.38 0.41 8.25
N PHE A 202 -9.71 0.20 7.11
CA PHE A 202 -10.38 0.07 5.82
C PHE A 202 -11.37 -1.09 5.80
N TRP A 203 -10.98 -2.23 6.39
CA TRP A 203 -11.90 -3.35 6.59
C TRP A 203 -13.08 -2.99 7.49
N ALA A 204 -12.85 -2.34 8.64
CA ALA A 204 -13.92 -1.94 9.55
C ALA A 204 -14.92 -0.96 8.90
N LEU A 205 -14.42 -0.01 8.10
CA LEU A 205 -15.25 0.91 7.31
C LEU A 205 -16.10 0.14 6.30
N ALA A 206 -15.51 -0.80 5.56
CA ALA A 206 -16.22 -1.64 4.60
C ALA A 206 -17.31 -2.49 5.28
N VAL A 207 -17.02 -3.10 6.44
CA VAL A 207 -18.01 -3.83 7.24
C VAL A 207 -19.15 -2.93 7.66
N SER A 208 -18.87 -1.74 8.16
CA SER A 208 -19.89 -0.82 8.67
C SER A 208 -20.92 -0.44 7.59
N LYS A 209 -20.47 -0.34 6.33
CA LYS A 209 -21.31 0.04 5.18
C LYS A 209 -22.04 -1.15 4.56
N LEU A 210 -21.40 -2.31 4.46
CA LEU A 210 -21.96 -3.47 3.78
C LEU A 210 -22.73 -4.43 4.70
N ARG A 211 -22.47 -4.37 6.01
CA ARG A 211 -23.14 -5.18 7.03
C ARG A 211 -23.53 -4.30 8.23
N PRO A 212 -24.36 -3.26 8.03
CA PRO A 212 -24.88 -2.49 9.15
C PRO A 212 -25.56 -3.46 10.12
N GLY A 213 -25.08 -3.50 11.36
CA GLY A 213 -25.80 -4.25 12.39
C GLY A 213 -27.20 -3.69 12.49
N LYS A 214 -28.23 -4.53 12.63
CA LYS A 214 -29.55 -4.06 13.05
C LYS A 214 -29.33 -3.22 14.31
N GLN A 215 -29.51 -1.92 14.22
CA GLN A 215 -29.68 -1.09 15.40
C GLN A 215 -30.91 -1.66 16.09
N SER A 216 -30.74 -2.29 17.26
CA SER A 216 -31.87 -2.56 18.14
C SER A 216 -32.45 -1.20 18.50
N ARG A 217 -33.59 -0.87 17.89
CA ARG A 217 -34.53 0.05 18.50
C ARG A 217 -35.07 -0.58 19.77
#